data_AF-A0A3M4ANW7-F1
#
_entry.id   AF-A0A3M4ANW7-F1
#
_cell.length_a   1.000
_cell.length_b   1.000
_cell.length_c   1.000
_cell.angle_alpha   90.00
_cell.angle_beta   90.00
_cell.angle_gamma   90.00
#
_symmetry.space_group_name_H-M   'P 1'
#
loop_
_entity.id
_entity.type
_entity.pdbx_description
1 polymer ?
#
loop_
_entity_poly.entity_id
_entity_poly.type
_entity_poly.pdbx_seq_one_letter_code
_entity_poly.pdbx_strand_id
1 'polypeptide(L)'
;MVQSRFFQRSNGMHKVVIGALVLAALAGCAGSKMKEARAGTPYKTLASDKATLVVAECVQFGWQDESVFGVDAGGFKEPIGAGGFTVYTTAGDYFADVQSAGTGSTINYYAAQDNIPAKRRLAALATCL
;
A
#
# COMPACT_ATOMS: atom_id res chain seq x y z
N MET A 1 37.27 42.32 -16.32
CA MET A 1 37.15 41.40 -15.17
C MET A 1 35.85 40.60 -15.30
N VAL A 2 35.91 39.47 -15.99
CA VAL A 2 34.83 38.49 -16.14
C VAL A 2 35.10 37.39 -15.11
N GLN A 3 34.67 37.56 -13.85
CA GLN A 3 34.84 36.48 -12.85
C GLN A 3 33.77 36.40 -11.75
N SER A 4 32.70 37.20 -11.79
CA SER A 4 31.77 37.25 -10.65
C SER A 4 30.51 36.39 -10.80
N ARG A 5 30.34 35.64 -11.90
CA ARG A 5 29.09 34.90 -12.20
C ARG A 5 29.11 33.40 -11.88
N PHE A 6 30.16 32.86 -11.28
CA PHE A 6 30.23 31.42 -10.99
C PHE A 6 29.91 31.03 -9.54
N PHE A 7 29.95 31.96 -8.57
CA PHE A 7 29.83 31.58 -7.15
C PHE A 7 28.41 31.68 -6.55
N GLN A 8 27.49 32.41 -7.19
CA GLN A 8 26.13 32.62 -6.63
C GLN A 8 25.12 31.51 -7.00
N ARG A 9 25.50 30.50 -7.81
CA ARG A 9 24.60 29.45 -8.32
C ARG A 9 24.65 28.13 -7.53
N SER A 10 25.30 28.10 -6.36
CA SER A 10 25.43 26.85 -5.58
C SER A 10 24.36 26.71 -4.48
N ASN A 11 24.02 27.78 -3.77
CA ASN A 11 23.20 27.68 -2.54
C ASN A 11 21.72 27.32 -2.73
N GLY A 12 21.14 27.57 -3.91
CA GLY A 12 19.74 27.22 -4.20
C GLY A 12 19.55 25.74 -4.54
N MET A 13 20.49 25.16 -5.29
CA MET A 13 20.42 23.78 -5.75
C MET A 13 20.66 22.79 -4.60
N HIS A 14 21.53 23.11 -3.64
CA HIS A 14 21.69 22.31 -2.42
C HIS A 14 20.41 22.25 -1.58
N LYS A 15 19.70 23.36 -1.43
CA LYS A 15 18.42 23.39 -0.67
C LYS A 15 17.32 22.58 -1.35
N VAL A 16 17.24 22.64 -2.68
CA VAL A 16 16.29 21.84 -3.47
C VAL A 16 16.64 20.35 -3.42
N VAL A 17 17.93 20.00 -3.55
CA VAL A 17 18.40 18.61 -3.46
C VAL A 17 18.19 18.04 -2.07
N ILE A 18 18.48 18.79 -1.01
CA ILE A 18 18.25 18.37 0.38
C ILE A 18 16.74 18.24 0.66
N GLY A 19 15.92 19.19 0.19
CA GLY A 19 14.46 19.09 0.31
C GLY A 19 13.87 17.87 -0.40
N ALA A 20 14.36 17.55 -1.60
CA ALA A 20 13.95 16.37 -2.36
C ALA A 20 14.41 15.05 -1.69
N LEU A 21 15.61 15.02 -1.12
CA LEU A 21 16.14 13.85 -0.39
C LEU A 21 15.35 13.56 0.89
N VAL A 22 14.94 14.60 1.63
CA VAL A 22 14.10 14.44 2.83
C VAL A 22 12.72 13.89 2.45
N LEU A 23 12.08 14.41 1.40
CA LEU A 23 10.78 13.90 0.93
C LEU A 23 10.84 12.43 0.48
N ALA A 24 11.92 12.01 -0.18
CA ALA A 24 12.14 10.62 -0.58
C ALA A 24 12.33 9.69 0.64
N ALA A 25 12.92 10.18 1.73
CA ALA A 25 13.12 9.40 2.95
C ALA A 25 11.80 9.15 3.72
N LEU A 26 10.86 10.10 3.73
CA LEU A 26 9.58 9.94 4.45
C LEU A 26 8.59 9.01 3.74
N ALA A 27 8.67 8.84 2.42
CA ALA A 27 7.83 7.90 1.68
C ALA A 27 8.21 6.41 1.90
N GLY A 28 9.30 6.14 2.64
CA GLY A 28 9.90 4.80 2.71
C GLY A 28 9.35 3.86 3.80
N CYS A 29 8.78 4.37 4.90
CA CYS A 29 8.61 3.52 6.10
C CYS A 29 7.50 2.46 6.00
N ALA A 30 6.35 2.77 5.39
CA ALA A 30 5.29 1.78 5.18
C ALA A 30 5.56 0.94 3.91
N GLY A 31 6.08 1.58 2.85
CA GLY A 31 6.38 0.94 1.57
C GLY A 31 7.48 -0.11 1.68
N SER A 32 8.59 0.24 2.35
CA SER A 32 9.18 -0.52 3.44
C SER A 32 8.69 -1.95 3.63
N LYS A 33 8.03 -2.10 4.77
CA LYS A 33 7.51 -3.36 5.30
C LYS A 33 6.71 -4.16 4.29
N MET A 34 5.89 -3.49 3.45
CA MET A 34 5.10 -4.18 2.44
C MET A 34 5.97 -4.82 1.35
N LYS A 35 7.06 -4.16 0.94
CA LYS A 35 8.04 -4.72 0.00
C LYS A 35 8.73 -5.93 0.59
N GLU A 36 9.14 -5.85 1.85
CA GLU A 36 9.71 -7.01 2.56
C GLU A 36 8.71 -8.17 2.66
N ALA A 37 7.45 -7.90 2.99
CA ALA A 37 6.40 -8.92 3.07
C ALA A 37 6.11 -9.59 1.71
N ARG A 38 6.16 -8.85 0.60
CA ARG A 38 6.01 -9.38 -0.77
C ARG A 38 7.15 -10.28 -1.21
N ALA A 39 8.34 -10.14 -0.62
CA ALA A 39 9.46 -11.06 -0.87
C ALA A 39 9.26 -12.42 -0.19
N GLY A 40 8.38 -12.47 0.83
CA GLY A 40 7.94 -13.70 1.48
C GLY A 40 6.75 -14.36 0.78
N THR A 41 6.09 -15.27 1.50
CA THR A 41 4.83 -15.89 1.05
C THR A 41 3.65 -15.09 1.61
N PRO A 42 2.59 -14.84 0.81
CA PRO A 42 1.36 -14.26 1.32
C PRO A 42 0.81 -15.08 2.49
N TYR A 43 0.22 -14.42 3.49
CA TYR A 43 -0.49 -15.10 4.57
C TYR A 43 -1.67 -15.92 4.02
N LYS A 44 -2.36 -15.39 3.00
CA LYS A 44 -3.38 -16.13 2.25
C LYS A 44 -3.44 -15.66 0.80
N THR A 45 -3.61 -16.59 -0.13
CA THR A 45 -4.01 -16.29 -1.51
C THR A 45 -5.46 -16.71 -1.71
N LEU A 46 -6.25 -15.83 -2.33
CA LEU A 46 -7.67 -16.02 -2.64
C LEU A 46 -7.93 -15.69 -4.10
N ALA A 47 -9.03 -16.22 -4.63
CA ALA A 47 -9.51 -15.93 -5.99
C ALA A 47 -10.92 -15.34 -5.92
N SER A 48 -11.26 -14.51 -6.89
CA SER A 48 -12.60 -13.94 -7.07
C SER A 48 -12.94 -13.90 -8.54
N ASP A 49 -14.21 -14.14 -8.86
CA ASP A 49 -14.76 -13.98 -10.20
C ASP A 49 -15.07 -12.51 -10.54
N LYS A 50 -14.83 -11.59 -9.60
CA LYS A 50 -15.08 -10.15 -9.76
C LYS A 50 -13.86 -9.41 -10.29
N ALA A 51 -14.12 -8.31 -10.97
CA ALA A 51 -13.09 -7.42 -11.50
C ALA A 51 -12.20 -6.84 -10.40
N THR A 52 -10.91 -6.67 -10.70
CA THR A 52 -9.88 -6.19 -9.77
C THR A 52 -10.27 -4.92 -9.02
N LEU A 53 -10.81 -3.91 -9.73
CA LEU A 53 -11.21 -2.64 -9.13
C LEU A 53 -12.37 -2.81 -8.12
N VAL A 54 -13.36 -3.64 -8.47
CA VAL A 54 -14.54 -3.91 -7.62
C VAL A 54 -14.12 -4.59 -6.33
N VAL A 55 -13.23 -5.58 -6.41
CA VAL A 55 -12.68 -6.25 -5.22
C VAL A 55 -11.88 -5.28 -4.37
N ALA A 56 -10.97 -4.51 -4.98
CA ALA A 56 -10.14 -3.56 -4.25
C ALA A 56 -10.97 -2.49 -3.52
N GLU A 57 -12.02 -1.97 -4.15
CA GLU A 57 -12.93 -1.00 -3.53
C GLU A 57 -13.76 -1.61 -2.40
N CYS A 58 -14.31 -2.81 -2.60
CA CYS A 58 -15.03 -3.49 -1.53
C CYS A 58 -14.15 -3.72 -0.31
N VAL A 59 -12.92 -4.20 -0.51
CA VAL A 59 -11.97 -4.44 0.60
C VAL A 59 -11.61 -3.11 1.27
N GLN A 60 -11.37 -2.05 0.51
CA GLN A 60 -11.10 -0.72 1.05
C GLN A 60 -12.23 -0.27 1.99
N PHE A 61 -13.48 -0.28 1.52
CA PHE A 61 -14.62 0.17 2.32
C PHE A 61 -14.90 -0.76 3.49
N GLY A 62 -14.87 -2.08 3.28
CA GLY A 62 -15.04 -3.05 4.36
C GLY A 62 -13.98 -2.90 5.45
N TRP A 63 -12.77 -2.45 5.10
CA TRP A 63 -11.72 -2.21 6.07
C TRP A 63 -11.81 -0.84 6.79
N GLN A 64 -12.56 0.11 6.24
CA GLN A 64 -12.89 1.38 6.88
C GLN A 64 -14.12 1.29 7.80
N ASP A 65 -14.78 0.13 7.88
CA ASP A 65 -15.96 -0.04 8.73
C ASP A 65 -15.60 -0.02 10.22
N GLU A 66 -15.91 1.09 10.89
CA GLU A 66 -15.70 1.29 12.33
C GLU A 66 -16.57 0.37 13.21
N SER A 67 -17.72 -0.11 12.71
CA SER A 67 -18.55 -1.07 13.45
C SER A 67 -17.85 -2.42 13.60
N VAL A 68 -16.98 -2.74 12.63
CA VAL A 68 -16.10 -3.90 12.69
C VAL A 68 -14.81 -3.51 13.40
N PHE A 69 -14.03 -2.58 12.88
CA PHE A 69 -12.64 -2.41 13.30
C PHE A 69 -12.41 -1.36 14.39
N GLY A 70 -13.42 -0.61 14.81
CA GLY A 70 -13.28 0.43 15.82
C GLY A 70 -12.20 1.43 15.44
N VAL A 71 -11.31 1.76 16.39
CA VAL A 71 -10.18 2.69 16.18
C VAL A 71 -9.14 2.18 15.18
N ASP A 72 -9.12 0.88 14.90
CA ASP A 72 -8.21 0.28 13.93
C ASP A 72 -8.80 0.31 12.51
N ALA A 73 -10.01 0.85 12.32
CA ALA A 73 -10.62 1.02 11.00
C ALA A 73 -9.72 1.89 10.11
N GLY A 74 -9.41 1.36 8.93
CA GLY A 74 -8.38 1.91 8.07
C GLY A 74 -8.15 0.99 6.90
N GLY A 75 -8.52 1.47 5.71
CA GLY A 75 -8.29 0.79 4.45
C GLY A 75 -8.01 1.83 3.39
N PHE A 76 -6.81 1.81 2.81
CA PHE A 76 -6.41 2.73 1.76
C PHE A 76 -6.12 1.91 0.52
N LYS A 77 -6.60 2.38 -0.63
CA LYS A 77 -6.38 1.73 -1.93
C LYS A 77 -5.38 2.57 -2.72
N GLU A 78 -4.31 1.94 -3.17
CA GLU A 78 -3.34 2.53 -4.08
C GLU A 78 -3.24 1.67 -5.35
N PRO A 79 -3.27 2.28 -6.55
CA PRO A 79 -3.03 1.54 -7.77
C PRO A 79 -1.60 0.98 -7.79
N ILE A 80 -1.46 -0.27 -8.22
CA ILE A 80 -0.16 -0.86 -8.59
C ILE A 80 -0.12 -1.06 -10.11
N GLY A 81 1.08 -1.23 -10.65
CA GLY A 81 1.26 -1.44 -12.09
C GLY A 81 0.40 -2.60 -12.64
N ALA A 82 0.18 -2.60 -13.95
CA ALA A 82 -0.61 -3.62 -14.67
C ALA A 82 -2.09 -3.73 -14.23
N GLY A 83 -2.68 -2.65 -13.74
CA GLY A 83 -4.11 -2.59 -13.40
C GLY A 83 -4.48 -3.31 -12.09
N GLY A 84 -3.49 -3.58 -11.24
CA GLY A 84 -3.70 -4.08 -9.88
C GLY A 84 -3.93 -2.95 -8.87
N PHE A 85 -4.29 -3.34 -7.65
CA PHE A 85 -4.38 -2.41 -6.52
C PHE A 85 -3.78 -3.05 -5.26
N THR A 86 -3.17 -2.23 -4.41
CA THR A 86 -2.86 -2.59 -3.02
C THR A 86 -3.89 -1.93 -2.12
N VAL A 87 -4.55 -2.72 -1.28
CA VAL A 87 -5.37 -2.22 -0.17
C VAL A 87 -4.63 -2.44 1.13
N TYR A 88 -4.37 -1.40 1.92
CA TYR A 88 -3.53 -1.48 3.11
C TYR A 88 -4.10 -0.70 4.29
N THR A 89 -3.69 -1.08 5.50
CA THR A 89 -3.99 -0.36 6.75
C THR A 89 -2.95 0.74 7.00
N THR A 90 -3.26 1.76 7.82
CA THR A 90 -2.38 2.93 8.06
C THR A 90 -0.92 2.57 8.37
N ALA A 91 -0.70 1.54 9.19
CA ALA A 91 0.63 1.11 9.60
C ALA A 91 1.31 0.15 8.60
N GLY A 92 0.58 -0.34 7.60
CA GLY A 92 1.04 -1.34 6.65
C GLY A 92 1.19 -2.75 7.23
N ASP A 93 0.72 -2.98 8.46
CA ASP A 93 0.83 -4.29 9.13
C ASP A 93 -0.09 -5.35 8.50
N TYR A 94 -1.15 -4.89 7.82
CA TYR A 94 -2.05 -5.71 7.01
C TYR A 94 -2.26 -5.03 5.65
N PHE A 95 -2.08 -5.79 4.58
CA PHE A 95 -2.38 -5.33 3.22
C PHE A 95 -2.74 -6.49 2.29
N ALA A 96 -3.43 -6.18 1.20
CA ALA A 96 -3.84 -7.12 0.17
C ALA A 96 -3.49 -6.55 -1.20
N ASP A 97 -2.76 -7.32 -2.00
CA ASP A 97 -2.53 -7.02 -3.41
C ASP A 97 -3.60 -7.74 -4.24
N VAL A 98 -4.43 -6.97 -4.94
CA VAL A 98 -5.46 -7.43 -5.86
C VAL A 98 -4.92 -7.29 -7.28
N GLN A 99 -4.79 -8.41 -7.98
CA GLN A 99 -4.22 -8.49 -9.32
C GLN A 99 -5.24 -9.09 -10.29
N SER A 100 -5.20 -8.66 -11.55
CA SER A 100 -6.06 -9.23 -12.58
C SER A 100 -5.71 -10.70 -12.83
N ALA A 101 -6.73 -11.55 -12.97
CA ALA A 101 -6.60 -12.96 -13.31
C ALA A 101 -7.71 -13.36 -14.30
N GLY A 102 -7.43 -13.20 -15.60
CA GLY A 102 -8.42 -13.42 -16.65
C GLY A 102 -9.58 -12.43 -16.55
N THR A 103 -10.80 -12.93 -16.38
CA THR A 103 -12.01 -12.11 -16.15
C THR A 103 -12.21 -11.75 -14.67
N GLY A 104 -11.47 -12.40 -13.76
CA GLY A 104 -11.57 -12.21 -12.32
C GLY A 104 -10.31 -11.58 -11.73
N SER A 105 -10.07 -11.86 -10.44
CA SER A 105 -8.91 -11.34 -9.72
C SER A 105 -8.31 -12.36 -8.74
N THR A 106 -7.00 -12.22 -8.53
CA THR A 106 -6.25 -12.93 -7.49
C THR A 106 -5.88 -11.94 -6.39
N ILE A 107 -6.08 -12.34 -5.14
CA ILE A 107 -5.82 -11.52 -3.97
C ILE A 107 -4.75 -12.19 -3.13
N ASN A 108 -3.62 -11.54 -2.96
CA ASN A 108 -2.57 -11.95 -2.04
C ASN A 108 -2.69 -11.09 -0.78
N TYR A 109 -3.14 -11.68 0.33
CA TYR A 109 -3.26 -11.03 1.62
C TYR A 109 -2.03 -11.30 2.48
N TYR A 110 -1.48 -10.25 3.06
CA TYR A 110 -0.27 -10.26 3.87
C TYR A 110 -0.57 -9.75 5.28
N ALA A 111 -0.07 -10.50 6.26
CA ALA A 111 -0.11 -10.18 7.68
C ALA A 111 1.17 -10.70 8.32
N ALA A 112 1.81 -9.92 9.19
CA ALA A 112 3.06 -10.33 9.84
C ALA A 112 2.87 -11.47 10.85
N GLN A 113 1.67 -11.61 11.43
CA GLN A 113 1.38 -12.56 12.50
C GLN A 113 0.00 -13.19 12.32
N ASP A 114 -0.13 -14.46 12.74
CA ASP A 114 -1.43 -15.15 12.80
C ASP A 114 -2.21 -14.76 14.07
N ASN A 115 -2.86 -13.60 14.04
CA ASN A 115 -3.60 -13.06 15.18
C ASN A 115 -5.07 -12.76 14.83
N ILE A 116 -5.87 -12.39 15.85
CA ILE A 116 -7.29 -12.07 15.66
C ILE A 116 -7.50 -10.90 14.68
N PRO A 117 -6.76 -9.78 14.75
CA PRO A 117 -6.86 -8.72 13.74
C PRO A 117 -6.62 -9.21 12.30
N ALA A 118 -5.59 -10.03 12.07
CA ALA A 118 -5.31 -10.61 10.76
C ALA A 118 -6.48 -11.46 10.25
N LYS A 119 -6.99 -12.36 11.09
CA LYS A 119 -8.15 -13.23 10.74
C LYS A 119 -9.41 -12.41 10.47
N ARG A 120 -9.64 -11.35 11.23
CA ARG A 120 -10.80 -10.46 11.06
C ARG A 120 -10.74 -9.68 9.75
N ARG A 121 -9.55 -9.15 9.41
CA ARG A 121 -9.31 -8.47 8.13
C ARG A 121 -9.45 -9.42 6.95
N LEU A 122 -8.94 -10.64 7.08
CA LEU A 122 -9.12 -11.70 6.09
C LEU A 122 -10.61 -12.07 5.91
N ALA A 123 -11.37 -12.18 7.00
CA ALA A 123 -12.80 -12.47 6.94
C ALA A 123 -13.58 -11.35 6.23
N ALA A 124 -13.31 -10.08 6.55
CA ALA A 124 -13.90 -8.94 5.85
C ALA A 124 -13.49 -8.87 4.36
N LEU A 125 -12.25 -9.26 4.04
CA LEU A 125 -11.83 -9.40 2.65
C LEU A 125 -12.60 -10.51 1.93
N ALA A 126 -12.80 -11.66 2.59
CA ALA A 126 -13.47 -12.81 2.00
C ALA A 126 -14.94 -12.53 1.61
N THR A 127 -15.63 -11.60 2.28
CA THR A 127 -16.99 -11.18 1.90
C THR A 127 -17.04 -10.39 0.60
N CYS A 128 -15.90 -9.89 0.12
CA CYS A 128 -15.80 -9.10 -1.10
C CYS A 128 -15.57 -9.93 -2.37
N LEU A 129 -15.22 -11.21 -2.23
CA LEU A 129 -14.84 -12.08 -3.35
C LEU A 129 -16.04 -12.56 -4.16
#